data_AF-A0A519Z853-F1
#
_entry.id   AF-A0A519Z853-F1
#
_cell.length_a   1.000
_cell.length_b   1.000
_cell.length_c   1.000
_cell.angle_alpha   90.00
_cell.angle_beta   90.00
_cell.angle_gamma   90.00
#
_symmetry.space_group_name_H-M   'P 1'
#
loop_
_entity.id
_entity.type
_entity.pdbx_description
1 polymer ?
#
loop_
_entity_poly.entity_id
_entity_poly.type
_entity_poly.pdbx_seq_one_letter_code
_entity_poly.pdbx_strand_id
1 'polypeptide(L)'
;MSAQRALNSAEIDKLKAQIKDIQTAMFTTQALNGDLHTRPMAALQMDPDGTMWFFTYKESNKVEEIKQNNRVALGFSDPGSEAYVATSGLAEEVFD
;
A
#
# COMPACT_ATOMS: atom_id res chain seq x y z
N MET A 1 7.11 2.79 -22.38
CA MET A 1 6.68 2.56 -20.98
C MET A 1 6.10 1.16 -20.91
N SER A 2 6.82 0.20 -20.33
CA SER A 2 6.29 -1.15 -20.14
C SER A 2 5.12 -1.08 -19.18
N ALA A 3 3.95 -1.58 -19.57
CA ALA A 3 2.84 -1.75 -18.65
C ALA A 3 3.30 -2.68 -17.51
N GLN A 4 3.23 -2.19 -16.27
CA GLN A 4 3.44 -3.03 -15.10
C GLN A 4 2.41 -4.16 -15.17
N ARG A 5 2.87 -5.41 -15.24
CA ARG A 5 1.98 -6.58 -15.28
C ARG A 5 1.16 -6.62 -13.98
N ALA A 6 -0.15 -6.71 -14.10
CA ALA A 6 -1.03 -7.00 -12.97
C ALA A 6 -0.75 -8.42 -12.43
N LEU A 7 -0.82 -8.58 -11.11
CA LEU A 7 -0.71 -9.90 -10.48
C LEU A 7 -1.90 -10.77 -10.89
N ASN A 8 -1.66 -12.06 -11.09
CA ASN A 8 -2.74 -13.04 -11.22
C ASN A 8 -3.28 -13.43 -9.83
N SER A 9 -4.39 -14.18 -9.80
CA SER A 9 -5.02 -14.60 -8.53
C SER A 9 -4.09 -15.39 -7.61
N ALA A 10 -3.28 -16.32 -8.14
CA ALA A 10 -2.34 -17.09 -7.33
C ALA A 10 -1.22 -16.22 -6.72
N GLU A 11 -0.78 -15.19 -7.44
CA GLU A 11 0.18 -14.21 -6.93
C GLU A 11 -0.43 -13.32 -5.85
N ILE A 12 -1.69 -12.91 -6.02
CA ILE A 12 -2.46 -12.15 -5.03
C ILE A 12 -2.66 -12.97 -3.76
N ASP A 13 -3.07 -14.24 -3.89
CA ASP A 13 -3.26 -15.14 -2.75
C ASP A 13 -1.96 -15.36 -1.97
N LYS A 14 -0.84 -15.51 -2.69
CA LYS A 14 0.48 -15.60 -2.06
C LYS A 14 0.83 -14.32 -1.31
N LEU A 15 0.64 -13.15 -1.92
CA LEU A 15 0.87 -11.85 -1.28
C LEU A 15 0.03 -11.70 0.00
N LYS A 16 -1.27 -11.98 -0.11
CA LYS A 16 -2.21 -11.94 1.01
C LYS A 16 -1.77 -12.87 2.14
N ALA A 17 -1.33 -14.08 1.82
CA ALA A 17 -0.84 -15.03 2.81
C ALA A 17 0.44 -14.58 3.53
N GLN A 18 1.32 -13.83 2.85
CA GLN A 18 2.57 -13.32 3.43
C GLN A 18 2.36 -12.12 4.36
N ILE A 19 1.34 -11.29 4.11
CA ILE A 19 1.10 -10.06 4.89
C ILE A 19 -0.01 -10.20 5.93
N LYS A 20 -0.78 -11.31 5.94
CA LYS A 20 -1.98 -11.47 6.77
C LYS A 20 -1.77 -11.24 8.27
N ASP A 21 -0.58 -11.55 8.78
CA ASP A 21 -0.24 -11.44 10.20
C ASP A 21 0.46 -10.10 10.54
N ILE A 22 0.68 -9.25 9.52
CA ILE A 22 1.37 -7.95 9.65
C ILE A 22 0.34 -6.83 9.68
N GLN A 23 0.07 -6.29 10.87
CA GLN A 23 -0.98 -5.27 11.06
C GLN A 23 -0.61 -3.88 10.52
N THR A 24 0.68 -3.60 10.35
CA THR A 24 1.17 -2.26 9.97
C THR A 24 1.96 -2.33 8.67
N ALA A 25 1.56 -1.52 7.70
CA ALA A 25 2.31 -1.27 6.48
C ALA A 25 3.09 0.05 6.59
N MET A 26 4.30 0.09 6.05
CA MET A 26 5.01 1.33 5.76
C MET A 26 4.48 1.90 4.45
N PHE A 27 3.64 2.93 4.55
CA PHE A 27 2.97 3.56 3.42
C PHE A 27 3.81 4.75 2.93
N THR A 28 4.26 4.68 1.68
CA THR A 28 5.08 5.71 1.03
C THR A 28 4.31 6.39 -0.08
N THR A 29 4.28 7.71 -0.03
CA THR A 29 3.74 8.63 -1.05
C THR A 29 4.86 9.55 -1.53
N GLN A 30 4.61 10.28 -2.61
CA GLN A 30 5.50 11.33 -3.10
C GLN A 30 4.89 12.72 -2.86
N ALA A 31 5.67 13.59 -2.23
CA ALA A 31 5.33 15.00 -2.05
C ALA A 31 5.50 15.82 -3.33
N LEU A 32 4.88 17.01 -3.36
CA LEU A 32 4.93 17.93 -4.52
C LEU A 32 6.35 18.33 -4.91
N ASN A 33 7.28 18.39 -3.96
CA ASN A 33 8.68 18.69 -4.19
C ASN A 33 9.51 17.46 -4.65
N GLY A 34 8.88 16.29 -4.79
CA GLY A 34 9.50 15.04 -5.18
C GLY A 34 9.99 14.16 -4.02
N ASP A 35 9.96 14.65 -2.78
CA ASP A 35 10.40 13.90 -1.60
C ASP A 35 9.47 12.69 -1.34
N LEU A 36 10.05 11.64 -0.77
CA LEU A 36 9.29 10.45 -0.37
C LEU A 36 8.90 10.56 1.10
N HIS A 37 7.61 10.50 1.37
CA HIS A 37 7.08 10.54 2.72
C HIS A 37 6.54 9.17 3.12
N THR A 38 7.30 8.46 3.96
CA THR A 38 6.92 7.15 4.49
C THR A 38 6.39 7.24 5.91
N ARG A 39 5.32 6.51 6.21
CA ARG A 39 4.73 6.44 7.56
C ARG A 39 4.08 5.08 7.84
N PRO A 40 4.05 4.61 9.09
CA PRO A 40 3.30 3.42 9.46
C PRO A 40 1.79 3.69 9.33
N MET A 41 1.07 2.73 8.74
CA MET A 41 -0.39 2.75 8.63
C MET A 41 -0.94 1.37 8.93
N ALA A 42 -2.03 1.32 9.71
CA ALA A 42 -2.75 0.06 9.95
C ALA A 42 -3.39 -0.40 8.64
N ALA A 43 -2.96 -1.57 8.16
CA ALA A 43 -3.57 -2.21 7.01
C ALA A 43 -4.85 -2.93 7.47
N LEU A 44 -5.95 -2.67 6.79
CA LEU A 44 -7.17 -3.46 6.94
C LEU A 44 -7.06 -4.72 6.06
N GLN A 45 -8.14 -5.49 6.02
CA GLN A 45 -8.20 -6.69 5.20
C GLN A 45 -7.96 -6.37 3.71
N MET A 46 -7.21 -7.24 3.07
CA MET A 46 -7.00 -7.24 1.63
C MET A 46 -8.09 -8.06 0.93
N ASP A 47 -8.72 -7.48 -0.08
CA ASP A 47 -9.75 -8.12 -0.90
C ASP A 47 -9.15 -9.15 -1.87
N PRO A 48 -9.96 -10.09 -2.40
CA PRO A 48 -9.48 -11.13 -3.32
C PRO A 48 -8.87 -10.59 -4.62
N ASP A 49 -9.18 -9.35 -5.00
CA ASP A 49 -8.72 -8.71 -6.23
C ASP A 49 -7.39 -7.95 -6.08
N GLY A 50 -6.83 -7.88 -4.86
CA GLY A 50 -5.61 -7.14 -4.59
C GLY A 50 -5.81 -5.85 -3.80
N THR A 51 -7.05 -5.40 -3.61
CA THR A 51 -7.33 -4.11 -2.98
C THR A 51 -7.00 -4.15 -1.49
N MET A 52 -6.22 -3.16 -1.03
CA MET A 52 -5.84 -3.01 0.37
C MET A 52 -6.46 -1.73 0.93
N TRP A 53 -7.16 -1.86 2.05
CA TRP A 53 -7.87 -0.75 2.66
C TRP A 53 -7.08 -0.14 3.83
N PHE A 54 -7.16 1.18 3.94
CA PHE A 54 -6.51 1.95 5.01
C PHE A 54 -7.44 3.09 5.45
N PHE A 55 -7.57 3.30 6.76
CA PHE A 55 -8.22 4.50 7.28
C PHE A 55 -7.22 5.64 7.43
N THR A 56 -7.66 6.86 7.11
CA THR A 56 -6.90 8.08 7.34
C THR A 56 -7.83 9.28 7.52
N TYR A 57 -7.32 10.33 8.18
CA TYR A 57 -7.97 11.63 8.15
C TYR A 57 -7.94 12.22 6.74
N LYS A 58 -9.10 12.72 6.30
CA LYS A 58 -9.32 13.37 4.99
C LYS A 58 -8.35 14.52 4.72
N GLU A 59 -8.08 15.34 5.73
CA GLU A 59 -7.24 16.55 5.63
C GLU A 59 -5.76 16.27 5.96
N SER A 60 -5.28 15.07 5.70
CA SER A 60 -3.87 14.73 5.96
C SER A 60 -3.00 14.90 4.73
N ASN A 61 -1.73 15.28 4.92
CA ASN A 61 -0.76 15.47 3.83
C ASN A 61 -0.71 14.28 2.86
N LYS A 62 -0.88 13.04 3.34
CA LYS A 62 -0.88 11.84 2.48
C LYS A 62 -2.02 11.82 1.47
N VAL A 63 -3.19 12.33 1.86
CA VAL A 63 -4.35 12.42 0.97
C VAL A 63 -4.10 13.47 -0.10
N GLU A 64 -3.53 14.62 0.27
CA GLU A 64 -3.13 15.65 -0.68
C GLU A 64 -2.06 15.13 -1.65
N GLU A 65 -1.03 14.44 -1.13
CA GLU A 65 0.01 13.79 -1.92
C GLU A 65 -0.57 12.78 -2.91
N ILE A 66 -1.48 11.90 -2.47
CA ILE A 66 -2.17 10.91 -3.33
C ILE A 66 -3.00 11.59 -4.42
N LYS A 67 -3.67 12.71 -4.12
CA LYS A 67 -4.43 13.49 -5.11
C LYS A 67 -3.55 14.05 -6.22
N GLN A 68 -2.29 14.37 -5.92
CA GLN A 68 -1.33 14.92 -6.89
C GLN A 68 -0.57 13.81 -7.63
N ASN A 69 -0.17 12.76 -6.91
CA ASN A 69 0.46 11.57 -7.45
C ASN A 69 -0.03 10.34 -6.69
N ASN A 70 -0.89 9.57 -7.34
CA ASN A 70 -1.51 8.39 -6.75
C ASN A 70 -0.60 7.16 -6.71
N ARG A 71 0.65 7.24 -7.19
CA ARG A 71 1.61 6.14 -7.09
C ARG A 71 2.12 6.04 -5.67
N VAL A 72 1.91 4.88 -5.08
CA VAL A 72 2.31 4.59 -3.69
C VAL A 72 3.14 3.32 -3.63
N ALA A 73 3.91 3.18 -2.56
CA ALA A 73 4.59 1.94 -2.21
C ALA A 73 4.24 1.53 -0.79
N LEU A 74 4.10 0.22 -0.59
CA LEU A 74 3.84 -0.40 0.69
C LEU A 74 4.99 -1.34 1.04
N GLY A 75 5.48 -1.23 2.27
CA GLY A 75 6.42 -2.17 2.87
C GLY A 75 5.79 -2.89 4.04
N PHE A 76 5.94 -4.21 4.10
CA PHE A 76 5.57 -5.04 5.24
C PHE A 76 6.80 -5.81 5.71
N SER A 77 6.95 -5.92 7.02
CA SER A 77 8.05 -6.67 7.64
C SER A 77 7.58 -7.37 8.90
N ASP A 78 7.84 -8.66 8.98
CA ASP A 78 7.80 -9.44 10.21
C ASP A 78 9.13 -10.20 10.34
N PRO A 79 10.11 -9.63 11.08
CA PRO A 79 11.39 -10.28 11.32
C PRO A 79 11.28 -11.62 12.05
N GLY A 80 10.20 -11.86 12.80
CA GLY A 80 10.00 -13.11 13.54
C GLY A 80 9.69 -14.30 12.63
N SER A 81 8.93 -14.07 11.56
CA SER A 81 8.64 -15.06 10.52
C SER A 81 9.51 -14.94 9.27
N GLU A 82 10.51 -14.05 9.28
CA GLU A 82 11.37 -13.71 8.13
C GLU A 82 10.56 -13.26 6.89
N ALA A 83 9.37 -12.68 7.10
CA ALA A 83 8.51 -12.22 6.03
C ALA A 83 8.77 -10.74 5.71
N TYR A 84 9.17 -10.46 4.47
CA TYR A 84 9.38 -9.11 3.97
C TYR A 84 8.70 -8.95 2.61
N VAL A 85 7.87 -7.93 2.48
CA VAL A 85 7.12 -7.65 1.25
C VAL A 85 7.25 -6.18 0.92
N ALA A 86 7.61 -5.89 -0.32
CA ALA A 86 7.53 -4.56 -0.89
C ALA A 86 6.67 -4.62 -2.15
N THR A 87 5.69 -3.73 -2.26
CA THR A 87 4.81 -3.64 -3.42
C THR A 87 4.52 -2.18 -3.74
N SER A 88 4.13 -1.91 -4.98
CA SER A 88 3.74 -0.58 -5.43
C SER A 88 2.41 -0.66 -6.15
N GLY A 89 1.60 0.38 -6.02
CA GLY A 89 0.27 0.42 -6.61
C GLY A 89 -0.23 1.84 -6.81
N LEU A 90 -1.52 1.92 -7.10
CA LEU A 90 -2.25 3.18 -7.15
C LEU A 90 -3.14 3.26 -5.90
N ALA A 91 -3.21 4.44 -5.31
CA ALA A 91 -4.10 4.72 -4.18
C ALA A 91 -5.23 5.68 -4.62
N GLU A 92 -6.40 5.48 -4.04
CA GLU A 92 -7.56 6.35 -4.24
C GLU A 92 -8.18 6.65 -2.88
N GLU A 93 -8.61 7.90 -2.69
CA GLU A 93 -9.47 8.26 -1.57
C GLU A 93 -10.90 7.87 -1.93
N VAL A 94 -11.51 6.97 -1.15
CA VAL A 94 -12.91 6.60 -1.28
C VAL A 94 -13.71 7.14 -0.10
N PHE A 95 -14.96 7.50 -0.36
CA PHE A 95 -15.96 7.82 0.65
C PHE A 95 -17.07 6.77 0.57
N ASP A 96 -17.52 6.30 1.72
CA ASP A 96 -18.79 5.58 1.85
C ASP A 96 -19.92 6.58 2.12
#